data_AF-A0A3C0NVF8-F1
#
_entry.id   AF-A0A3C0NVF8-F1
#
_cell.length_a   1.000
_cell.length_b   1.000
_cell.length_c   1.000
_cell.angle_alpha   90.00
_cell.angle_beta   90.00
_cell.angle_gamma   90.00
#
_symmetry.space_group_name_H-M   'P 1'
#
loop_
_entity.id
_entity.type
_entity.pdbx_description
1 polymer ?
#
loop_
_entity_poly.entity_id
_entity_poly.type
_entity_poly.pdbx_seq_one_letter_code
_entity_poly.pdbx_strand_id
1 'polypeptide(L)'
;MSEKGKIREHFGGEVSYYSPCIWSFKKWSMTRENWDHDHCEFCLQKITDLDISDSIKEGWTNQDEGLWICESCFEEFKEMYQWKLKNA
;
A
#
# COMPACT_ATOMS: atom_id res chain seq x y z
N MET A 1 -2.72 28.35 -6.12
CA MET A 1 -2.45 27.53 -4.92
C MET A 1 -3.07 26.17 -5.14
N SER A 2 -2.28 25.18 -5.54
CA SER A 2 -2.71 23.78 -5.62
C SER A 2 -1.48 22.92 -5.39
N GLU A 3 -1.10 22.76 -4.13
CA GLU A 3 -0.12 21.77 -3.72
C GLU A 3 -0.86 20.44 -3.60
N LYS A 4 -1.04 19.78 -4.75
CA LYS A 4 -1.31 18.34 -4.76
C LYS A 4 -0.12 17.67 -4.08
N GLY A 5 -0.44 16.81 -3.11
CA GLY A 5 0.50 16.23 -2.15
C GLY A 5 1.82 15.80 -2.80
N LYS A 6 2.92 16.22 -2.18
CA LYS A 6 4.27 15.81 -2.54
C LYS A 6 4.37 14.29 -2.39
N ILE A 7 4.10 13.57 -3.47
CA ILE A 7 4.71 12.27 -3.74
C ILE A 7 6.19 12.44 -3.43
N ARG A 8 6.69 11.75 -2.40
CA ARG A 8 8.10 11.78 -2.08
C ARG A 8 8.80 11.31 -3.36
N GLU A 9 9.73 12.10 -3.87
CA GLU A 9 10.64 11.64 -4.91
C GLU A 9 11.33 10.40 -4.33
N HIS A 10 10.88 9.22 -4.72
CA HIS A 10 11.57 7.98 -4.41
C HIS A 10 12.88 8.02 -5.20
N PHE A 11 13.88 8.67 -4.62
CA PHE A 11 15.28 8.56 -5.03
C PHE A 11 15.66 7.09 -4.94
N GLY A 12 15.55 6.37 -6.06
CA GLY A 12 16.19 5.08 -6.27
C GLY A 12 15.84 3.99 -5.25
N GLY A 13 14.56 3.81 -4.92
CA GLY A 13 14.13 2.49 -4.48
C GLY A 13 14.31 1.56 -5.67
N GLU A 14 15.29 0.65 -5.63
CA GLU A 14 15.50 -0.29 -6.72
C GLU A 14 14.15 -0.97 -7.03
N VAL A 15 13.72 -0.92 -8.30
CA VAL A 15 12.56 -1.68 -8.81
C VAL A 15 12.56 -3.13 -8.28
N SER A 16 13.76 -3.66 -8.02
CA SER A 16 14.04 -4.96 -7.39
C SER A 16 13.26 -5.25 -6.09
N TYR A 17 12.96 -4.25 -5.24
CA TYR A 17 12.38 -4.52 -3.93
C TYR A 17 10.88 -4.85 -4.00
N TYR A 18 10.11 -4.09 -4.80
CA TYR A 18 8.66 -4.26 -4.86
C TYR A 18 8.19 -5.20 -5.99
N SER A 19 8.96 -5.34 -7.07
CA SER A 19 8.61 -6.19 -8.22
C SER A 19 8.40 -7.68 -7.92
N PRO A 20 9.12 -8.35 -7.00
CA PRO A 20 8.90 -9.78 -6.76
C PRO A 20 7.63 -10.08 -5.95
N CYS A 21 6.99 -9.07 -5.36
CA CYS A 21 5.78 -9.27 -4.56
C CYS A 21 4.58 -9.70 -5.42
N ILE A 22 3.79 -10.63 -4.88
CA ILE A 22 2.46 -10.96 -5.41
C ILE A 22 1.44 -10.26 -4.52
N TRP A 23 0.60 -9.45 -5.15
CA TRP A 23 -0.32 -8.55 -4.47
C TRP A 23 -1.74 -9.10 -4.48
N SER A 24 -2.46 -8.86 -3.39
CA SER A 24 -3.89 -9.14 -3.28
C SER A 24 -4.61 -7.99 -2.61
N PHE A 25 -5.80 -7.65 -3.10
CA PHE A 25 -6.65 -6.66 -2.45
C PHE A 25 -7.35 -7.29 -1.25
N LYS A 26 -7.25 -6.64 -0.08
CA LYS A 26 -7.78 -7.15 1.18
C LYS A 26 -8.35 -6.02 2.04
N LYS A 27 -9.35 -6.38 2.84
CA LYS A 27 -9.70 -5.60 4.03
C LYS A 27 -8.61 -5.77 5.06
N TRP A 28 -8.21 -4.67 5.68
CA TRP A 28 -7.26 -4.71 6.77
C TRP A 28 -7.90 -5.36 8.00
N SER A 29 -7.12 -6.17 8.67
CA SER A 29 -7.40 -6.71 9.99
C SER A 29 -6.08 -6.78 10.74
N MET A 30 -6.12 -6.71 12.06
CA MET A 30 -4.91 -6.79 12.90
C MET A 30 -4.01 -7.95 12.47
N THR A 31 -2.85 -7.62 11.89
CA THR A 31 -1.89 -8.59 11.35
C THR A 31 -0.92 -9.09 12.43
N ARG A 32 -0.76 -8.34 13.53
CA ARG A 32 0.19 -8.59 14.62
C ARG A 32 -0.38 -8.10 15.95
N GLU A 33 0.01 -8.74 17.05
CA GLU A 33 -0.45 -8.36 18.40
C GLU A 33 -0.10 -6.89 18.70
N ASN A 34 -1.07 -6.13 19.20
CA ASN A 34 -0.96 -4.69 19.49
C ASN A 34 -0.64 -3.79 18.27
N TRP A 35 -0.90 -4.26 17.05
CA TRP A 35 -0.79 -3.46 15.83
C TRP A 35 -2.16 -2.93 15.41
N ASP A 36 -2.33 -1.62 15.35
CA ASP A 36 -3.63 -0.97 15.18
C ASP A 36 -3.85 -0.37 13.79
N HIS A 37 -2.80 -0.25 12.97
CA HIS A 37 -2.90 0.21 11.58
C HIS A 37 -1.61 -0.05 10.79
N ASP A 38 -1.73 -0.08 9.47
CA ASP A 38 -0.62 0.06 8.53
C ASP A 38 -0.72 1.40 7.77
N HIS A 39 0.32 1.73 7.02
CA HIS A 39 0.34 2.90 6.14
C HIS A 39 0.65 2.48 4.71
N CYS A 40 0.09 3.21 3.75
CA CYS A 40 0.51 3.09 2.36
C CYS A 40 2.01 3.38 2.24
N GLU A 41 2.77 2.45 1.65
CA GLU A 41 4.23 2.59 1.45
C GLU A 41 4.64 3.87 0.69
N PHE A 42 3.75 4.41 -0.14
CA PHE A 42 4.04 5.53 -1.03
C PHE A 42 3.53 6.88 -0.50
N CYS A 43 2.28 6.93 -0.02
CA CYS A 43 1.61 8.18 0.35
C CYS A 43 1.30 8.31 1.84
N LEU A 44 1.63 7.29 2.65
CA LEU A 44 1.35 7.25 4.09
C LEU A 44 -0.15 7.31 4.46
N GLN A 45 -1.06 7.09 3.50
CA GLN A 45 -2.49 6.90 3.79
C GLN A 45 -2.64 5.80 4.84
N LYS A 46 -3.31 6.10 5.96
CA LYS A 46 -3.54 5.13 7.03
C LYS A 46 -4.56 4.08 6.60
N ILE A 47 -4.26 2.82 6.91
CA ILE A 47 -5.05 1.63 6.56
C ILE A 47 -5.32 0.85 7.86
N THR A 48 -6.59 0.73 8.27
CA THR A 48 -6.98 0.11 9.55
C THR A 48 -8.44 -0.32 9.52
N ASP A 49 -8.84 -1.26 10.38
CA ASP A 49 -10.24 -1.61 10.61
C ASP A 49 -10.94 -0.69 11.62
N LEU A 50 -10.22 0.21 12.29
CA LEU A 50 -10.75 1.17 13.26
C LEU A 50 -11.50 2.33 12.58
N ASP A 51 -12.61 2.77 13.15
CA ASP A 51 -13.40 3.91 12.63
C ASP A 51 -12.78 5.25 13.00
N ILE A 52 -11.73 5.63 12.29
CA ILE A 52 -11.01 6.90 12.47
C ILE A 52 -11.05 7.73 11.19
N SER A 53 -11.10 9.06 11.34
CA SER A 53 -11.11 10.01 10.22
C SER A 53 -9.92 9.78 9.30
N ASP A 54 -10.15 9.97 8.00
CA ASP A 54 -9.12 9.95 6.96
C ASP A 54 -8.30 8.65 6.90
N SER A 55 -8.90 7.53 7.33
CA SER A 55 -8.36 6.18 7.12
C SER A 55 -9.17 5.41 6.09
N ILE A 56 -8.53 4.42 5.47
CA ILE A 56 -9.20 3.45 4.60
C ILE A 56 -9.19 2.07 5.26
N LYS A 57 -10.15 1.23 4.88
CA LYS A 57 -10.34 -0.11 5.46
C LYS A 57 -9.69 -1.23 4.65
N GLU A 58 -9.20 -0.91 3.46
CA GLU A 58 -8.76 -1.91 2.49
C GLU A 58 -7.65 -1.35 1.60
N GLY A 59 -6.87 -2.25 1.03
CA GLY A 59 -5.74 -1.93 0.18
C GLY A 59 -5.12 -3.19 -0.42
N TRP A 60 -4.10 -2.97 -1.23
CA TRP A 60 -3.28 -4.03 -1.78
C TRP A 60 -2.18 -4.40 -0.80
N THR A 61 -2.00 -5.69 -0.57
CA THR A 61 -0.96 -6.18 0.32
C THR A 61 -0.23 -7.39 -0.25
N ASN A 62 1.02 -7.57 0.15
CA ASN A 62 1.84 -8.72 -0.24
C ASN A 62 1.39 -9.98 0.52
N GLN A 63 1.99 -11.13 0.19
CA GLN A 63 1.55 -12.43 0.71
C GLN A 63 1.53 -12.53 2.23
N ASP A 64 2.50 -11.90 2.90
CA ASP A 64 2.69 -11.94 4.35
C ASP A 64 2.01 -10.76 5.08
N GLU A 65 1.25 -9.94 4.35
CA GLU A 65 0.59 -8.73 4.86
C GLU A 65 1.53 -7.72 5.54
N GLY A 66 2.80 -7.72 5.12
CA GLY A 66 3.85 -6.86 5.67
C GLY A 66 4.05 -5.54 4.94
N LEU A 67 3.46 -5.38 3.77
CA LEU A 67 3.43 -4.14 2.98
C LEU A 67 2.00 -3.83 2.60
N TRP A 68 1.58 -2.57 2.74
CA TRP A 68 0.25 -2.13 2.34
C TRP A 68 0.30 -0.93 1.40
N ILE A 69 -0.55 -0.95 0.38
CA ILE A 69 -0.63 0.10 -0.63
C ILE A 69 -2.10 0.44 -0.84
N CYS A 70 -2.45 1.73 -0.74
CA CYS A 70 -3.82 2.16 -1.06
C CYS A 70 -4.12 1.95 -2.55
N GLU A 71 -5.41 1.83 -2.90
CA GLU A 71 -5.83 1.55 -4.27
C GLU A 71 -5.26 2.54 -5.30
N SER A 72 -5.24 3.85 -4.98
CA SER A 72 -4.74 4.88 -5.89
C SER A 72 -3.25 4.74 -6.21
N CYS A 73 -2.41 4.52 -5.18
CA CYS A 73 -0.99 4.28 -5.39
C CYS A 73 -0.75 2.94 -6.10
N PHE A 74 -1.59 1.94 -5.85
CA PHE A 74 -1.43 0.66 -6.51
C PHE A 74 -1.60 0.80 -8.03
N GLU A 75 -2.66 1.49 -8.44
CA GLU A 75 -2.97 1.73 -9.86
C GLU A 75 -1.89 2.56 -10.56
N GLU A 76 -1.33 3.56 -9.88
CA GLU A 76 -0.27 4.42 -10.41
C GLU A 76 1.04 3.67 -10.66
N PHE A 77 1.37 2.70 -9.81
CA PHE A 77 2.70 2.08 -9.80
C PHE A 77 2.74 0.63 -10.30
N LYS A 78 1.60 -0.06 -10.46
CA LYS A 78 1.56 -1.47 -10.87
C LYS A 78 2.29 -1.76 -12.19
N GLU A 79 2.21 -0.84 -13.15
CA GLU A 79 2.88 -0.98 -14.44
C GLU A 79 4.38 -0.74 -14.31
N MET A 80 4.79 0.27 -13.54
CA MET A 80 6.20 0.59 -13.31
C MET A 80 6.94 -0.59 -12.66
N TYR A 81 6.33 -1.22 -11.66
CA TYR A 81 6.94 -2.35 -10.94
C TYR A 81 6.56 -3.73 -11.48
N GLN A 82 5.76 -3.81 -12.56
CA GLN A 82 5.31 -5.06 -13.17
C GLN A 82 4.67 -6.02 -12.15
N TRP A 83 3.82 -5.49 -11.28
CA TRP A 83 3.26 -6.24 -10.16
C TRP A 83 2.34 -7.38 -10.60
N LYS A 84 2.52 -8.52 -9.94
CA LYS A 84 1.70 -9.72 -10.16
C LYS A 84 0.56 -9.74 -9.15
N LEU A 85 -0.62 -10.13 -9.60
CA LEU A 85 -1.79 -10.29 -8.74
C LEU A 85 -1.96 -11.74 -8.32
N LYS A 86 -2.42 -11.97 -7.09
CA LYS A 86 -2.84 -13.29 -6.63
C LYS A 86 -4.14 -13.65 -7.36
N ASN A 87 -4.08 -14.66 -8.24
CA ASN A 87 -5.16 -15.19 -9.08
C ASN A 87 -5.52 -14.33 -10.31
N ALA A 88 -4.52 -13.96 -11.12
CA ALA A 88 -4.75 -13.70 -12.55
C ALA A 88 -4.95 -15.01 -13.32
#